data_AF-A0A327VPL3-F1
#
_entry.id   AF-A0A327VPL3-F1
#
_cell.length_a   1.000
_cell.length_b   1.000
_cell.length_c   1.000
_cell.angle_alpha   90.00
_cell.angle_beta   90.00
_cell.angle_gamma   90.00
#
_symmetry.space_group_name_H-M   'P 1'
#
loop_
_entity.id
_entity.type
_entity.pdbx_description
1 polymer ?
#
loop_
_entity_poly.entity_id
_entity_poly.type
_entity_poly.pdbx_seq_one_letter_code
_entity_poly.pdbx_strand_id
1 'polypeptide(L)'
;MARSGPVGPLDGEDGHEDTCVVTTCGRRIAVRRIRLAPAGRPIGRVTLDVGADRGGEPGVWASLTSAEARELARMLLLNADLTDSGADPHRLHG
;
A
#
# COMPACT_ATOMS: atom_id res chain seq x y z
N MET A 1 -23.52 40.29 8.39
CA MET A 1 -22.61 40.26 7.23
C MET A 1 -21.27 39.71 7.67
N ALA A 2 -20.92 38.51 7.19
CA ALA A 2 -19.54 38.03 7.02
C ALA A 2 -19.62 36.82 6.08
N ARG A 3 -19.16 37.00 4.84
CA ARG A 3 -18.91 35.92 3.87
C ARG A 3 -17.39 35.75 3.79
N SER A 4 -16.91 34.53 4.03
CA SER A 4 -15.56 34.01 3.73
C SER A 4 -15.59 32.53 4.13
N GLY A 5 -15.32 31.51 3.34
CA GLY A 5 -15.02 31.22 1.93
C GLY A 5 -15.03 29.67 1.85
N PRO A 6 -15.02 29.01 0.68
CA PRO A 6 -14.99 27.54 0.66
C PRO A 6 -13.68 27.06 1.29
N VAL A 7 -13.77 26.23 2.32
CA VAL A 7 -12.62 25.49 2.86
C VAL A 7 -12.15 24.57 1.73
N GLY A 8 -10.95 24.86 1.20
CA GLY A 8 -10.33 23.98 0.21
C GLY A 8 -10.14 22.57 0.80
N PRO A 9 -10.20 21.52 -0.02
CA PRO A 9 -10.02 20.16 0.47
C PRO A 9 -8.63 20.04 1.11
N LEU A 10 -8.62 19.52 2.33
CA LEU A 10 -7.44 19.25 3.12
C LEU A 10 -6.73 18.05 2.52
N ASP A 11 -5.45 18.23 2.20
CA ASP A 11 -4.39 17.22 2.15
C ASP A 11 -4.65 15.92 1.37
N GLY A 12 -3.97 15.83 0.22
CA GLY A 12 -3.29 14.60 -0.16
C GLY A 12 -4.18 13.43 -0.59
N GLU A 13 -4.92 13.60 -1.68
CA GLU A 13 -5.31 12.44 -2.48
C GLU A 13 -4.06 11.96 -3.22
N ASP A 14 -3.18 11.23 -2.50
CA ASP A 14 -2.23 10.31 -3.12
C ASP A 14 -3.11 9.30 -3.84
N GLY A 15 -3.34 9.55 -5.13
CA GLY A 15 -3.97 8.61 -6.06
C GLY A 15 -3.09 7.37 -6.16
N HIS A 16 -3.12 6.56 -5.11
CA HIS A 16 -2.42 5.30 -5.03
C HIS A 16 -3.16 4.38 -5.99
N GLU A 17 -2.60 4.18 -7.17
CA GLU A 17 -3.09 3.15 -8.08
C GLU A 17 -2.86 1.81 -7.37
N ASP A 18 -3.89 1.37 -6.67
CA ASP A 18 -3.90 0.20 -5.81
C ASP A 18 -3.62 -1.03 -6.67
N THR A 19 -2.38 -1.52 -6.63
CA THR A 19 -2.00 -2.71 -7.39
C THR A 19 -2.55 -3.92 -6.65
N CYS A 20 -3.47 -4.64 -7.29
CA CYS A 20 -4.15 -5.77 -6.67
C CYS A 20 -4.16 -7.01 -7.56
N VAL A 21 -4.08 -8.17 -6.92
CA VAL A 21 -4.35 -9.47 -7.54
C VAL A 21 -5.71 -9.96 -7.06
N VAL A 22 -6.55 -10.37 -8.02
CA VAL A 22 -7.76 -11.12 -7.73
C VAL A 22 -7.43 -12.60 -7.88
N THR A 23 -7.57 -13.35 -6.79
CA THR A 23 -7.35 -14.79 -6.82
C THR A 23 -8.55 -15.50 -7.46
N THR A 24 -8.32 -16.69 -7.99
CA THR A 24 -9.33 -17.60 -8.53
C THR A 24 -10.42 -17.96 -7.52
N CYS A 25 -10.13 -17.89 -6.22
CA CYS A 25 -11.12 -18.01 -5.14
C CYS A 25 -11.93 -16.71 -4.89
N GLY A 26 -11.76 -15.69 -5.73
CA GLY A 26 -12.47 -14.41 -5.67
C GLY A 26 -12.02 -13.51 -4.52
N ARG A 27 -10.82 -13.73 -3.95
CA ARG A 27 -10.24 -12.85 -2.92
C ARG A 27 -9.42 -11.77 -3.61
N ARG A 28 -9.60 -10.51 -3.20
CA ARG A 28 -8.78 -9.40 -3.67
C ARG A 28 -7.66 -9.17 -2.67
N ILE A 29 -6.43 -9.26 -3.14
CA ILE A 29 -5.24 -8.97 -2.36
C ILE A 29 -4.64 -7.67 -2.91
N ALA A 30 -4.63 -6.61 -2.12
CA ALA A 30 -4.08 -5.32 -2.51
C ALA A 30 -2.72 -5.09 -1.84
N VAL A 31 -1.77 -4.56 -2.60
CA VAL A 31 -0.47 -4.13 -2.11
C VAL A 31 -0.46 -2.61 -2.12
N ARG A 32 -0.18 -2.01 -0.96
CA ARG A 32 -0.14 -0.56 -0.77
C ARG A 32 1.19 -0.14 -0.16
N ARG A 33 1.49 1.15 -0.24
CA ARG A 33 2.61 1.75 0.50
C ARG A 33 2.07 2.78 1.46
N ILE A 34 2.60 2.77 2.69
CA ILE A 34 2.35 3.81 3.67
C ILE A 34 3.68 4.45 4.06
N ARG A 35 3.68 5.75 4.26
CA ARG A 35 4.78 6.44 4.94
C ARG A 35 4.34 6.73 6.37
N LEU A 36 5.05 6.13 7.32
CA LEU A 36 4.90 6.45 8.72
C LEU A 36 5.95 7.53 9.03
N ALA A 37 5.54 8.65 9.59
CA ALA A 37 6.45 9.69 10.04
C ALA A 37 6.58 9.66 11.58
N PRO A 38 7.31 8.69 12.17
CA PRO A 38 7.70 8.82 13.56
C PRO A 38 8.72 9.97 13.69
N ALA A 39 8.71 10.64 14.83
CA ALA A 39 9.57 11.80 15.12
C ALA A 39 11.05 11.49 14.85
N GLY A 40 11.56 11.92 13.69
CA GLY A 40 12.98 11.88 13.34
C GLY A 40 13.36 11.13 12.06
N ARG A 41 12.60 10.14 11.59
CA ARG A 41 12.88 9.48 10.30
C ARG A 41 11.63 8.87 9.68
N PRO A 42 11.18 9.31 8.49
CA PRO A 42 10.07 8.67 7.81
C PRO A 42 10.44 7.22 7.47
N ILE A 43 9.58 6.28 7.86
CA ILE A 43 9.68 4.85 7.54
C ILE A 43 8.68 4.56 6.43
N GLY A 44 9.18 4.16 5.28
CA GLY A 44 8.35 3.58 4.23
C GLY A 44 8.01 2.13 4.58
N ARG A 45 6.74 1.74 4.44
CA ARG A 45 6.27 0.37 4.66
C ARG A 45 5.35 -0.06 3.52
N VAL A 46 5.60 -1.24 2.99
CA VAL A 46 4.65 -1.94 2.11
C VAL A 46 3.62 -2.66 2.99
N THR A 47 2.35 -2.44 2.73
CA THR A 47 1.23 -3.09 3.42
C THR A 47 0.51 -4.03 2.47
N LEU A 48 0.01 -5.14 3.02
CA LEU A 48 -0.74 -6.15 2.30
C LEU A 48 -2.15 -6.22 2.89
N ASP A 49 -3.16 -5.90 2.09
CA ASP A 49 -4.56 -6.17 2.42
C ASP A 49 -4.97 -7.47 1.75
N VAL A 50 -5.27 -8.50 2.55
CA VAL A 50 -5.64 -9.83 2.05
C VAL A 50 -7.17 -9.97 1.95
N GLY A 51 -7.94 -8.93 2.31
CA GLY A 51 -9.39 -8.97 2.45
C GLY A 51 -9.89 -9.79 3.64
N ALA A 52 -11.18 -9.67 3.96
CA ALA A 52 -11.80 -10.34 5.09
C ALA A 52 -11.60 -11.87 5.07
N ASP A 53 -11.40 -12.47 6.24
CA ASP A 53 -11.49 -13.92 6.36
C ASP A 53 -12.90 -14.38 5.95
N ARG A 54 -12.99 -15.35 5.03
CA ARG A 54 -14.27 -15.92 4.57
C ARG A 54 -14.56 -17.25 5.25
N GLY A 55 -13.71 -17.66 6.18
CA GLY A 55 -13.69 -18.99 6.78
C GLY A 55 -13.98 -19.01 8.28
N GLY A 56 -14.46 -17.93 8.90
CA GLY A 56 -14.94 -17.88 10.31
C GLY A 56 -13.88 -18.13 11.39
N GLU A 57 -12.78 -18.80 11.05
CA GLU A 57 -11.70 -19.20 11.93
C GLU A 57 -10.51 -18.26 11.70
N PRO A 58 -10.02 -17.55 12.74
CA PRO A 58 -8.82 -16.76 12.63
C PRO A 58 -7.64 -17.66 12.22
N GLY A 59 -6.97 -17.31 11.11
CA GLY A 59 -5.76 -18.01 10.64
C GLY A 59 -5.90 -18.78 9.32
N VAL A 60 -7.00 -18.63 8.58
CA VAL A 60 -7.09 -19.18 7.21
C VAL A 60 -6.14 -18.41 6.28
N TRP A 61 -5.13 -19.12 5.78
CA TRP A 61 -4.20 -18.60 4.79
C TRP A 61 -4.88 -18.45 3.44
N ALA A 62 -4.57 -17.39 2.70
CA ALA A 62 -4.97 -17.30 1.30
C ALA A 62 -4.22 -18.38 0.50
N SER A 63 -4.95 -19.29 -0.15
CA SER A 63 -4.36 -20.17 -1.16
C SER A 63 -4.17 -19.40 -2.47
N LEU A 64 -3.00 -19.59 -3.08
CA LEU A 64 -2.62 -18.99 -4.34
C LEU A 64 -2.14 -20.10 -5.27
N THR A 65 -2.55 -20.02 -6.54
CA THR A 65 -1.86 -20.73 -7.61
C THR A 65 -0.43 -20.20 -7.76
N SER A 66 0.45 -20.98 -8.37
CA SER A 66 1.83 -20.56 -8.62
C SER A 66 1.90 -19.30 -9.50
N ALA A 67 0.93 -19.07 -10.38
CA ALA A 67 0.85 -17.88 -11.22
C ALA A 67 0.50 -16.64 -10.38
N GLU A 68 -0.53 -16.73 -9.54
CA GLU A 68 -0.96 -15.65 -8.65
C GLU A 68 0.14 -15.29 -7.62
N ALA A 69 0.85 -16.30 -7.10
CA ALA A 69 1.97 -16.07 -6.19
C ALA A 69 3.13 -15.31 -6.87
N ARG A 70 3.45 -15.62 -8.12
CA ARG A 70 4.45 -14.89 -8.91
C ARG A 70 4.02 -13.46 -9.20
N GLU A 71 2.74 -13.24 -9.47
CA GLU A 71 2.18 -11.91 -9.68
C GLU A 71 2.26 -11.07 -8.41
N LEU A 72 1.82 -11.64 -7.28
CA LEU A 72 1.91 -10.99 -5.98
C LEU A 72 3.35 -10.64 -5.60
N ALA A 73 4.30 -11.56 -5.84
CA ALA A 73 5.71 -11.30 -5.60
C ALA A 73 6.25 -10.14 -6.44
N ARG A 74 5.89 -10.06 -7.74
CA ARG A 74 6.30 -8.94 -8.60
C ARG A 74 5.75 -7.60 -8.10
N MET A 75 4.49 -7.55 -7.67
CA MET A 75 3.92 -6.34 -7.07
C MET A 75 4.60 -5.94 -5.75
N LEU A 76 4.93 -6.91 -4.90
CA LEU A 76 5.63 -6.65 -3.64
C LEU A 76 7.03 -6.08 -3.86
N LEU A 77 7.80 -6.66 -4.79
CA LEU A 77 9.13 -6.18 -5.14
C LEU A 77 9.08 -4.76 -5.72
N LEU A 78 8.17 -4.49 -6.65
CA LEU A 78 7.99 -3.16 -7.23
C LEU A 78 7.63 -2.11 -6.17
N ASN A 79 6.72 -2.43 -5.25
CA ASN A 79 6.35 -1.52 -4.18
C ASN A 79 7.48 -1.34 -3.15
N ALA A 80 8.32 -2.35 -2.91
CA ALA A 80 9.50 -2.22 -2.06
C ALA A 80 10.51 -1.24 -2.67
N ASP A 81 10.86 -1.39 -3.95
CA ASP A 81 11.80 -0.50 -4.65
C ASP A 81 11.31 0.96 -4.63
N LEU A 82 10.01 1.17 -4.87
CA LEU A 82 9.41 2.50 -4.81
C LEU A 82 9.37 3.08 -3.39
N THR A 83 9.25 2.22 -2.38
CA THR A 83 9.25 2.63 -0.97
C THR A 83 10.64 3.08 -0.54
N ASP A 84 11.68 2.32 -0.92
CA ASP A 84 13.08 2.66 -0.64
C ASP A 84 13.50 3.93 -1.38
N SER A 85 13.11 4.07 -2.65
CA SER A 85 13.41 5.26 -3.46
C SER A 85 12.74 6.53 -2.92
N GLY A 86 11.57 6.40 -2.27
CA GLY A 86 10.84 7.51 -1.67
C GLY A 86 11.28 7.85 -0.24
N ALA A 87 12.02 6.96 0.42
CA ALA A 87 12.49 7.09 1.80
C ALA A 87 13.90 7.69 1.93
N ASP A 88 14.54 8.03 0.80
CA ASP A 88 15.84 8.68 0.77
C ASP A 88 15.71 10.21 0.58
N PRO A 89 15.85 11.01 1.66
CA PRO A 89 16.10 12.44 1.55
C PRO A 89 17.60 12.80 1.52
N HIS A 90 18.53 11.83 1.43
CA HIS A 90 19.97 12.06 1.68
C HIS A 90 20.91 11.74 0.50
N ARG A 91 20.42 11.43 -0.71
CA ARG A 91 21.22 11.23 -1.93
C ARG A 91 21.63 12.54 -2.62
N LEU A 92 21.81 13.61 -1.86
CA LEU A 92 22.31 14.91 -2.32
C LEU A 92 23.27 15.53 -1.29
N HIS A 93 24.34 14.82 -0.91
CA HIS A 93 25.57 15.43 -0.39
C HIS A 93 26.73 14.51 -0.79
N GLY A 94 27.14 14.63 -2.05
CA GLY A 94 28.48 14.28 -2.51
C GLY A 94 29.33 15.53 -2.58
#